data_AF-A0A7K1KI90-F1
#
_entry.id   AF-A0A7K1KI90-F1
#
_cell.length_a   1.000
_cell.length_b   1.000
_cell.length_c   1.000
_cell.angle_alpha   90.00
_cell.angle_beta   90.00
_cell.angle_gamma   90.00
#
_symmetry.space_group_name_H-M   'P 1'
#
loop_
_entity.id
_entity.type
_entity.pdbx_description
1 polymer ?
#
loop_
_entity_poly.entity_id
_entity_poly.type
_entity_poly.pdbx_seq_one_letter_code
_entity_poly.pdbx_strand_id
1 'polypeptide(L)' 'MTFPALAHVAVTVRDLAVSGPWYRTLFGADPVLDEDTDAGFHGSGLSFRDPDGIALEFFAAN' A
#
# COMPACT_ATOMS: atom_id res chain seq x y z
N MET A 1 11.27 -18.55 22.88
CA MET A 1 11.56 -17.45 21.94
C MET A 1 10.26 -17.02 21.31
N THR A 2 9.94 -15.73 21.35
CA THR A 2 8.74 -15.17 20.69
C THR A 2 9.06 -14.86 19.24
N PHE A 3 8.16 -15.20 18.33
CA PHE A 3 8.29 -14.85 16.92
C PHE A 3 8.18 -13.32 16.75
N PRO A 4 9.01 -12.68 15.90
CA PRO A 4 8.95 -11.23 15.72
C PRO A 4 7.63 -10.77 15.10
N ALA A 5 7.23 -9.53 15.39
CA ALA A 5 6.05 -8.92 14.80
C ALA A 5 6.24 -8.66 13.29
N LEU A 6 5.12 -8.53 12.56
CA LEU A 6 5.14 -8.18 11.16
C LEU A 6 5.57 -6.72 10.98
N ALA A 7 6.45 -6.47 10.01
CA ALA A 7 6.88 -5.12 9.65
C ALA A 7 6.03 -4.52 8.52
N HIS A 8 5.62 -5.35 7.55
CA HIS A 8 4.81 -4.93 6.42
C HIS A 8 3.97 -6.08 5.86
N VAL A 9 2.90 -5.71 5.15
CA VAL A 9 2.10 -6.59 4.31
C VAL A 9 1.97 -5.92 2.94
N ALA A 10 2.43 -6.61 1.91
CA ALA A 10 2.31 -6.16 0.53
C ALA A 10 1.34 -7.07 -0.23
N VAL A 11 0.41 -6.45 -0.96
CA VAL A 11 -0.55 -7.17 -1.80
C VAL A 11 -0.61 -6.55 -3.20
N THR A 12 -0.77 -7.40 -4.21
CA THR A 12 -0.97 -6.97 -5.58
C THR A 12 -2.47 -6.85 -5.86
N VAL A 13 -2.87 -5.71 -6.42
CA VAL A 13 -4.23 -5.41 -6.85
C VAL A 13 -4.28 -5.28 -8.36
N ARG A 14 -5.44 -5.51 -8.97
CA ARG A 14 -5.58 -5.45 -10.43
C ARG A 14 -5.43 -4.04 -11.00
N ASP A 15 -5.95 -3.05 -10.28
CA ASP A 15 -5.97 -1.66 -10.72
C ASP A 15 -6.03 -0.74 -9.48
N LEU A 16 -5.02 0.12 -9.34
CA LEU A 16 -4.91 1.07 -8.23
C LEU A 16 -5.83 2.28 -8.41
N ALA A 17 -6.17 2.68 -9.64
CA ALA A 17 -7.11 3.77 -9.87
C ALA A 17 -8.52 3.38 -9.39
N VAL A 18 -8.87 2.10 -9.50
CA VAL A 18 -10.15 1.57 -8.99
C VAL A 18 -10.12 1.41 -7.47
N SER A 19 -9.05 0.82 -6.93
CA SER A 19 -9.00 0.42 -5.51
C SER A 19 -8.53 1.54 -4.57
N GLY A 20 -7.72 2.48 -5.06
CA GLY A 20 -7.15 3.57 -4.27
C GLY A 20 -8.19 4.45 -3.54
N PRO A 21 -9.26 4.93 -4.19
CA PRO A 21 -10.32 5.69 -3.51
C PRO A 21 -11.00 4.89 -2.39
N TRP A 22 -11.16 3.58 -2.59
CA TRP A 22 -11.73 2.70 -1.59
C TRP A 22 -10.81 2.55 -0.37
N TYR A 23 -9.50 2.34 -0.58
CA TYR A 23 -8.54 2.25 0.54
C TYR A 23 -8.46 3.54 1.36
N ARG A 24 -8.46 4.70 0.70
CA ARG A 24 -8.50 6.00 1.41
C ARG A 24 -9.75 6.13 2.29
N THR A 25 -10.90 5.68 1.78
CA THR A 25 -12.15 5.67 2.54
C THR A 25 -12.11 4.66 3.70
N LEU A 26 -11.60 3.46 3.45
CA LEU A 26 -11.50 2.40 4.46
C LEU A 26 -10.61 2.82 5.63
N PHE A 27 -9.43 3.37 5.33
CA PHE A 27 -8.47 3.78 6.34
C PHE A 27 -8.74 5.18 6.90
N GLY A 28 -9.62 5.95 6.25
CA GLY A 28 -9.91 7.33 6.63
C GLY A 28 -8.68 8.25 6.54
N ALA A 29 -7.73 7.89 5.67
CA ALA A 29 -6.43 8.54 5.57
C ALA A 29 -5.94 8.52 4.12
N ASP A 30 -5.11 9.51 3.78
CA ASP A 30 -4.34 9.48 2.55
C ASP A 30 -3.10 8.58 2.70
N PRO A 31 -2.63 7.97 1.60
CA PRO A 31 -1.43 7.16 1.62
C PRO A 31 -0.19 7.98 2.00
N VAL A 32 0.73 7.36 2.72
CA VAL A 32 2.05 7.90 3.07
C VAL A 32 2.94 8.00 1.84
N LEU A 33 2.79 7.08 0.89
CA LEU A 33 3.41 7.12 -0.43
C LEU A 33 2.36 6.81 -1.49
N ASP A 34 2.31 7.66 -2.51
CA ASP A 34 1.48 7.50 -3.70
C ASP A 34 2.40 7.64 -4.91
N GLU A 35 2.95 6.51 -5.36
CA GLU A 35 3.86 6.46 -6.49
C GLU A 35 3.02 6.23 -7.75
N ASP A 36 2.67 7.31 -8.44
CA ASP A 36 2.06 7.29 -9.77
C ASP A 36 3.07 7.76 -10.82
N THR A 37 4.27 7.17 -10.78
CA THR A 37 5.35 7.51 -11.71
C THR A 37 5.58 6.39 -12.70
N ASP A 38 5.39 6.72 -13.97
CA ASP A 38 5.85 5.99 -15.17
C ASP A 38 7.40 5.82 -15.23
N ALA A 39 8.09 6.04 -14.12
CA ALA A 39 9.54 6.18 -14.00
C ALA A 39 10.18 4.94 -13.33
N GLY A 40 10.13 3.81 -14.04
CA GLY A 40 11.26 2.88 -14.15
C GLY A 40 11.73 2.07 -12.93
N PHE A 41 11.20 2.28 -11.72
CA PHE A 41 11.45 1.40 -10.58
C PHE A 41 10.11 0.99 -9.94
N HIS A 42 9.72 -0.27 -10.13
CA HIS A 42 8.67 -0.99 -9.40
C HIS A 42 7.19 -0.52 -9.53
N GLY A 43 6.78 0.14 -10.63
CA GLY A 43 5.34 0.32 -10.96
C GLY A 43 4.54 1.21 -10.00
N SER A 44 3.24 1.41 -10.26
CA SER A 44 2.40 2.28 -9.42
C SER A 44 2.05 1.60 -8.09
N GLY A 45 2.08 2.36 -6.98
CA GLY A 45 1.90 1.82 -5.62
C GLY A 45 1.33 2.79 -4.59
N LEU A 46 0.55 2.27 -3.63
CA LEU A 46 0.06 3.00 -2.45
C LEU A 46 0.59 2.38 -1.17
N SER A 47 1.09 3.21 -0.25
CA SER A 47 1.52 2.77 1.09
C SER A 47 0.71 3.48 2.19
N PHE A 48 0.21 2.71 3.15
CA PHE A 48 -0.46 3.19 4.36
C PHE A 48 0.24 2.66 5.60
N ARG A 49 -0.11 3.21 6.76
CA ARG A 49 0.35 2.73 8.06
C ARG A 49 -0.84 2.44 8.97
N ASP A 50 -0.87 1.26 9.59
CA ASP A 50 -1.85 0.97 10.63
C ASP A 50 -1.49 1.63 11.99
N PRO A 51 -2.38 1.58 13.00
CA PRO A 51 -2.10 2.16 14.32
C PRO A 51 -0.90 1.55 15.06
N ASP A 52 -0.54 0.31 14.77
CA ASP A 52 0.61 -0.38 15.36
C ASP A 52 1.92 -0.07 14.62
N GLY A 53 1.84 0.60 13.48
CA GLY A 53 2.98 1.02 12.68
C GLY A 53 3.37 0.06 11.57
N ILE A 54 2.56 -0.96 11.29
CA ILE A 54 2.78 -1.91 10.21
C ILE A 54 2.49 -1.22 8.87
N ALA A 55 3.38 -1.39 7.89
CA ALA A 55 3.17 -0.86 6.54
C ALA A 55 2.20 -1.75 5.75
N LEU A 56 1.22 -1.12 5.11
CA LEU A 56 0.27 -1.77 4.21
C LEU A 56 0.52 -1.25 2.80
N GLU A 57 1.00 -2.11 1.92
CA GLU A 57 1.47 -1.73 0.58
C GLU A 57 0.62 -2.40 -0.50
N PHE A 58 0.14 -1.62 -1.46
CA PHE A 58 -0.73 -2.05 -2.56
C PHE A 58 -0.08 -1.72 -3.89
N PHE A 59 0.15 -2.72 -4.73
CA PHE A 59 0.82 -2.56 -6.03
C PHE A 59 -0.10 -2.94 -7.18
N ALA A 60 -0.05 -2.21 -8.30
CA ALA A 60 -0.72 -2.65 -9.51
C ALA A 60 -0.10 -3.95 -10.05
N ALA A 61 -0.95 -4.85 -10.53
CA ALA A 61 -0.51 -6.03 -11.28
C ALA A 61 0.01 -5.56 -12.65
N ASN A 62 1.27 -5.89 -12.96
CA ASN A 62 1.84 -5.72 -14.30
C ASN A 62 1.10 -6.54 -15.36
#